data_AF-A0AB39XWP8-F1
#
_entry.id   AF-A0AB39XWP8-F1
#
_cell.length_a   1.000
_cell.length_b   1.000
_cell.length_c   1.000
_cell.angle_alpha   90.00
_cell.angle_beta   90.00
_cell.angle_gamma   90.00
#
_symmetry.space_group_name_H-M   'P 1'
#
loop_
_entity.id
_entity.type
_entity.pdbx_description
1 polymer ?
#
loop_
_entity_poly.entity_id
_entity_poly.type
_entity_poly.pdbx_seq_one_letter_code
_entity_poly.pdbx_strand_id
1 'polypeptide(L)'
;MGAQIKIFRLFSYQPCGHELLVRVVRPAAPNADQGALDAADDVADSATEHLCTRWEQRRLQTQCPHQHTSNLVAEMQEEPVGEDLLGSGGRQLGIWAARTEYGAPWMVLGTAATEAEFWQQVRDDPDLLHLGPLAPAERRQVHFLTDEDVER
;
A
#
# COMPACT_ATOMS: atom_id res chain seq x y z
N MET A 1 -10.29 21.69 7.69
CA MET A 1 -8.84 21.49 7.52
C MET A 1 -8.65 20.12 6.91
N GLY A 2 -7.76 19.95 5.94
CA GLY A 2 -7.40 18.61 5.46
C GLY A 2 -6.65 17.84 6.53
N ALA A 3 -6.74 16.52 6.49
CA ALA A 3 -5.88 15.62 7.26
C ALA A 3 -4.80 15.05 6.33
N GLN A 4 -3.65 14.68 6.89
CA GLN A 4 -2.68 13.86 6.18
C GLN A 4 -3.26 12.45 6.01
N ILE A 5 -3.05 11.84 4.85
CA ILE A 5 -3.54 10.49 4.57
C ILE A 5 -2.36 9.58 4.24
N LYS A 6 -2.31 8.42 4.88
CA LYS A 6 -1.35 7.37 4.55
C LYS A 6 -1.95 6.52 3.44
N ILE A 7 -1.29 6.48 2.29
CA ILE A 7 -1.73 5.71 1.14
C ILE A 7 -0.82 4.50 1.01
N PHE A 8 -1.41 3.31 1.00
CA PHE A 8 -0.73 2.04 0.81
C PHE A 8 -0.99 1.55 -0.60
N ARG A 9 0.06 1.34 -1.40
CA ARG A 9 -0.03 0.88 -2.78
C ARG A 9 0.80 -0.37 -2.97
N LEU A 10 0.15 -1.46 -3.38
CA LEU A 10 0.77 -2.74 -3.67
C LEU A 10 0.97 -2.89 -5.17
N PHE A 11 2.21 -3.06 -5.58
CA PHE A 11 2.62 -3.34 -6.95
C PHE A 11 3.06 -4.80 -7.07
N SER A 12 2.69 -5.43 -8.17
CA SER A 12 3.22 -6.74 -8.57
C SER A 12 4.02 -6.61 -9.85
N TYR A 13 5.22 -7.19 -9.85
CA TYR A 13 6.18 -7.12 -10.93
C TYR A 13 6.17 -8.41 -11.74
N GLN A 14 5.83 -8.31 -13.02
CA GLN A 14 5.82 -9.45 -13.94
C GLN A 14 7.09 -9.45 -14.81
N PRO A 15 7.61 -10.63 -15.20
CA PRO A 15 7.07 -11.98 -14.96
C PRO A 15 7.47 -12.62 -13.63
N CYS A 16 8.31 -11.97 -12.82
CA CYS A 16 8.93 -12.58 -11.64
C CYS A 16 7.99 -12.81 -10.44
N GLY A 17 6.86 -12.11 -10.36
CA GLY A 17 5.92 -12.18 -9.25
C GLY A 17 6.38 -11.48 -7.97
N HIS A 18 7.46 -10.70 -8.00
CA HIS A 18 7.88 -9.90 -6.84
C HIS A 18 6.82 -8.84 -6.52
N GLU A 19 6.53 -8.66 -5.25
CA GLU A 19 5.54 -7.68 -4.79
C GLU A 19 6.20 -6.59 -3.95
N LEU A 20 5.80 -5.35 -4.20
CA LEU A 20 6.25 -4.16 -3.52
C LEU A 20 5.05 -3.43 -2.93
N LEU A 21 4.98 -3.33 -1.62
CA LEU A 21 4.06 -2.46 -0.92
C LEU A 21 4.78 -1.17 -0.58
N VAL A 22 4.26 -0.03 -1.04
CA VAL A 22 4.74 1.28 -0.62
C VAL A 22 3.71 1.94 0.29
N ARG A 23 4.19 2.61 1.32
CA ARG A 23 3.40 3.58 2.09
C ARG A 23 3.93 4.97 1.83
N VAL A 24 3.06 5.85 1.34
CA VAL A 24 3.35 7.27 1.13
C VAL A 24 2.38 8.12 1.93
N VAL A 25 2.75 9.36 2.19
CA VAL A 25 1.89 10.32 2.90
C VAL A 25 1.43 11.39 1.92
N ARG A 26 0.12 11.50 1.75
CA ARG A 26 -0.48 12.66 1.12
C ARG A 26 -0.55 13.82 2.13
N PRO A 27 0.04 14.99 1.83
CA PRO A 27 -0.02 16.12 2.74
C PRO A 27 -1.46 16.63 2.91
N ALA A 28 -1.71 17.27 4.05
CA ALA A 28 -3.01 17.86 4.33
C ALA A 28 -3.29 19.03 3.38
N ALA A 29 -4.42 18.97 2.66
CA ALA A 29 -4.87 20.02 1.75
C ALA A 29 -6.31 20.46 2.07
N PRO A 30 -6.65 21.74 1.89
CA PRO A 30 -8.02 22.21 2.12
C PRO A 30 -9.00 21.61 1.10
N ASN A 31 -10.04 20.93 1.57
CA ASN A 31 -11.06 20.31 0.69
C ASN A 31 -11.80 21.32 -0.23
N ALA A 32 -11.76 22.60 0.09
CA ALA A 32 -12.38 23.67 -0.71
C ALA A 32 -11.49 24.16 -1.86
N ASP A 33 -10.22 23.74 -1.90
CA ASP A 33 -9.24 24.15 -2.90
C ASP A 33 -8.80 22.92 -3.71
N GLN A 34 -9.35 22.79 -4.91
CA GLN A 34 -9.03 21.69 -5.82
C GLN A 34 -7.55 21.70 -6.22
N GLY A 35 -6.95 22.88 -6.45
CA GLY A 35 -5.54 22.97 -6.83
C GLY A 35 -4.61 22.52 -5.70
N ALA A 36 -4.98 22.78 -4.45
CA ALA A 36 -4.23 22.27 -3.30
C ALA A 36 -4.38 20.76 -3.11
N LEU A 37 -5.55 20.18 -3.43
CA LEU A 37 -5.77 18.73 -3.41
C LEU A 37 -4.94 18.04 -4.51
N ASP A 38 -5.01 18.55 -5.74
CA ASP A 38 -4.25 18.03 -6.87
C ASP A 38 -2.75 18.02 -6.56
N ALA A 39 -2.22 19.13 -6.03
CA ALA A 39 -0.82 19.21 -5.63
C ALA A 39 -0.45 18.23 -4.50
N ALA A 40 -1.39 17.91 -3.61
CA ALA A 40 -1.15 16.93 -2.55
C ALA A 40 -1.13 15.49 -3.12
N ASP A 41 -2.04 15.17 -4.03
CA ASP A 41 -2.05 13.89 -4.73
C ASP A 41 -0.77 13.71 -5.58
N ASP A 42 -0.34 14.75 -6.30
CA ASP A 42 0.92 14.77 -7.05
C ASP A 42 2.15 14.46 -6.17
N VAL A 43 2.18 14.95 -4.93
CA VAL A 43 3.25 14.65 -3.98
C VAL A 43 3.27 13.15 -3.62
N ALA A 44 2.10 12.55 -3.35
CA ALA A 44 2.00 11.14 -3.01
C ALA A 44 2.35 10.23 -4.21
N ASP A 45 1.95 10.63 -5.42
CA ASP A 45 2.24 9.94 -6.66
C ASP A 45 3.73 10.00 -6.98
N SER A 46 4.34 11.18 -6.91
CA SER A 46 5.78 11.34 -7.13
C SER A 46 6.62 10.54 -6.12
N ALA A 47 6.21 10.51 -4.84
CA ALA A 47 6.86 9.68 -3.82
C ALA A 47 6.74 8.18 -4.14
N THR A 48 5.58 7.74 -4.63
CA THR A 48 5.34 6.35 -5.06
C THR A 48 6.25 5.97 -6.22
N GLU A 49 6.29 6.78 -7.27
CA GLU A 49 7.15 6.56 -8.45
C GLU A 49 8.62 6.49 -8.06
N HIS A 50 9.06 7.37 -7.15
CA HIS A 50 10.43 7.38 -6.66
C HIS A 50 10.78 6.08 -5.92
N LEU A 51 9.91 5.61 -5.03
CA LEU A 51 10.11 4.37 -4.28
C LEU A 51 10.14 3.14 -5.20
N CYS A 52 9.21 3.05 -6.16
CA CYS A 52 9.19 1.98 -7.16
C CYS A 52 10.49 1.97 -7.99
N THR A 53 10.86 3.11 -8.56
CA THR A 53 12.11 3.28 -9.35
C THR A 53 13.34 2.85 -8.56
N ARG A 54 13.43 3.26 -7.29
CA ARG A 54 14.54 2.91 -6.40
C ARG A 54 14.60 1.42 -6.13
N TRP A 55 13.47 0.80 -5.81
CA TRP A 55 13.40 -0.64 -5.55
C TRP A 55 13.79 -1.44 -6.79
N GLU A 56 13.32 -1.03 -7.97
CA GLU A 56 13.68 -1.62 -9.24
C GLU A 56 15.20 -1.60 -9.48
N GLN A 57 15.82 -0.43 -9.32
CA GLN A 57 17.25 -0.23 -9.56
C GLN A 57 18.15 -0.92 -8.53
N ARG A 58 17.79 -0.88 -7.24
CA ARG A 58 18.68 -1.33 -6.15
C ARG A 58 18.46 -2.77 -5.68
N ARG A 59 17.27 -3.33 -5.91
CA ARG A 59 16.89 -4.66 -5.40
C ARG A 59 16.45 -5.56 -6.51
N LEU A 60 15.42 -5.16 -7.27
CA LEU A 60 14.82 -6.04 -8.27
C LEU A 60 15.84 -6.40 -9.36
N GLN A 61 16.56 -5.44 -9.95
CA GLN A 61 17.57 -5.74 -10.97
C GLN A 61 18.70 -6.64 -10.47
N THR A 62 19.07 -6.53 -9.19
CA THR A 62 20.10 -7.39 -8.59
C THR A 62 19.60 -8.82 -8.36
N GLN A 63 18.32 -8.98 -8.01
CA GLN A 63 17.70 -10.29 -7.74
C GLN A 63 17.17 -10.97 -9.01
N CYS A 64 16.72 -10.17 -9.98
CA CYS A 64 16.10 -10.58 -11.23
C CYS A 64 16.49 -9.57 -12.33
N PRO A 65 17.52 -9.84 -13.15
CA PRO A 65 18.05 -8.89 -14.13
C PRO A 65 17.23 -8.85 -15.44
N HIS A 66 15.95 -9.21 -15.40
CA HIS A 66 15.07 -9.20 -16.57
C HIS A 66 14.29 -7.88 -16.68
N GLN A 67 13.69 -7.63 -17.84
CA GLN A 67 12.73 -6.53 -17.97
C GLN A 67 11.47 -6.86 -17.19
N HIS A 68 10.99 -5.91 -16.40
CA HIS A 68 9.78 -6.06 -15.61
C HIS A 68 8.75 -5.00 -15.95
N THR A 69 7.49 -5.38 -15.80
CA THR A 69 6.36 -4.44 -15.81
C THR A 69 5.70 -4.48 -14.44
N SER A 70 5.56 -3.31 -13.81
CA SER A 70 4.84 -3.14 -12.55
C SER A 70 3.36 -2.88 -12.82
N ASN A 71 2.48 -3.58 -12.10
CA ASN A 71 1.04 -3.32 -12.10
C ASN A 71 0.58 -2.99 -10.67
N LEU A 72 -0.23 -1.95 -10.51
CA LEU A 72 -0.92 -1.67 -9.24
C LEU A 72 -1.98 -2.75 -9.02
N VAL A 73 -1.85 -3.49 -7.92
CA VAL A 73 -2.75 -4.60 -7.57
C VAL A 73 -3.69 -4.22 -6.44
N ALA A 74 -3.22 -3.41 -5.48
CA ALA A 74 -4.03 -2.95 -4.37
C ALA A 74 -3.71 -1.50 -4.00
N GLU A 75 -4.73 -0.74 -3.63
CA GLU A 75 -4.62 0.55 -2.97
C GLU A 75 -5.55 0.60 -1.74
N MET A 76 -5.04 1.18 -0.65
CA MET A 76 -5.77 1.43 0.59
C MET A 76 -5.40 2.81 1.15
N GLN A 77 -6.40 3.58 1.58
CA GLN A 77 -6.20 4.93 2.15
C GLN A 77 -6.67 5.04 3.61
N GLU A 78 -7.26 3.98 4.16
CA GLU A 78 -7.63 3.88 5.57
C GLU A 78 -6.49 3.29 6.42
N GLU A 79 -6.63 3.28 7.74
CA GLU A 79 -5.65 2.63 8.61
C GLU A 79 -5.63 1.12 8.40
N PRO A 80 -4.46 0.50 8.17
CA PRO A 80 -4.37 -0.92 7.90
C PRO A 80 -4.67 -1.77 9.13
N VAL A 81 -5.04 -3.03 8.91
CA VAL A 81 -5.14 -3.99 10.00
C VAL A 81 -3.75 -4.24 10.61
N GLY A 82 -3.63 -4.10 11.92
CA GLY A 82 -2.38 -4.28 12.66
C GLY A 82 -1.36 -3.14 12.48
N GLU A 83 -0.31 -3.15 13.32
CA GLU A 83 0.61 -2.02 13.45
C GLU A 83 1.86 -2.12 12.57
N ASP A 84 2.14 -3.28 11.98
CA ASP A 84 3.37 -3.50 11.22
C ASP A 84 3.52 -2.54 10.03
N LEU A 85 2.41 -2.26 9.33
CA LEU A 85 2.37 -1.33 8.20
C LEU A 85 2.48 0.14 8.63
N LEU A 86 2.32 0.43 9.92
CA LEU A 86 2.56 1.75 10.51
C LEU A 86 4.02 1.95 10.96
N GLY A 87 4.82 0.88 11.03
CA GLY A 87 6.24 0.93 11.35
C GLY A 87 7.14 1.37 10.19
N SER A 88 8.45 1.13 10.33
CA SER A 88 9.47 1.50 9.34
C SER A 88 9.52 0.56 8.12
N GLY A 89 9.83 1.09 6.95
CA GLY A 89 10.00 0.24 5.75
C GLY A 89 11.35 -0.49 5.70
N GLY A 90 11.78 -0.82 4.48
CA GLY A 90 13.05 -1.48 4.19
C GLY A 90 13.09 -2.98 4.50
N ARG A 91 11.94 -3.61 4.77
CA ARG A 91 11.83 -5.02 5.19
C ARG A 91 10.87 -5.83 4.32
N GLN A 92 10.95 -7.16 4.41
CA GLN A 92 9.92 -8.03 3.87
C GLN A 92 8.90 -8.38 4.95
N LEU A 93 7.61 -8.45 4.60
CA LEU A 93 6.58 -8.95 5.49
C LEU A 93 5.47 -9.67 4.74
N GLY A 94 4.75 -10.52 5.48
CA GLY A 94 3.52 -11.16 5.01
C GLY A 94 2.33 -10.27 5.34
N ILE A 95 1.49 -9.99 4.34
CA ILE A 95 0.24 -9.24 4.50
C ILE A 95 -0.96 -10.09 4.08
N TRP A 96 -2.13 -9.70 4.57
CA TRP A 96 -3.43 -10.11 4.06
C TRP A 96 -3.98 -8.99 3.20
N ALA A 97 -4.56 -9.37 2.06
CA ALA A 97 -5.22 -8.45 1.14
C ALA A 97 -6.63 -8.98 0.82
N ALA A 98 -7.66 -8.23 1.20
CA ALA A 98 -9.06 -8.55 0.90
C ALA A 98 -9.62 -7.57 -0.11
N ARG A 99 -10.36 -8.08 -1.10
CA ARG A 99 -11.03 -7.23 -2.09
C ARG A 99 -12.16 -6.46 -1.42
N THR A 100 -12.50 -5.31 -1.95
CA THR A 100 -13.68 -4.55 -1.54
C THR A 100 -14.79 -4.64 -2.59
N GLU A 101 -16.00 -4.29 -2.21
CA GLU A 101 -17.13 -4.13 -3.14
C GLU A 101 -16.88 -3.04 -4.19
N TYR A 102 -15.95 -2.11 -3.94
CA TYR A 102 -15.55 -1.07 -4.90
C TYR A 102 -14.71 -1.59 -6.07
N GLY A 103 -14.23 -2.83 -5.99
CA GLY A 103 -13.42 -3.44 -7.05
C GLY A 103 -11.98 -2.93 -7.09
N ALA A 104 -11.18 -3.48 -8.00
CA ALA A 104 -9.76 -3.14 -8.11
C ALA A 104 -9.55 -1.65 -8.48
N PRO A 105 -8.55 -0.96 -7.91
CA PRO A 105 -7.50 -1.50 -7.02
C PRO A 105 -7.88 -1.47 -5.52
N TRP A 106 -9.09 -1.09 -5.13
CA TRP A 106 -9.45 -0.87 -3.73
C TRP A 106 -9.49 -2.16 -2.92
N MET A 107 -8.62 -2.28 -1.92
CA MET A 107 -8.51 -3.47 -1.07
C MET A 107 -8.26 -3.07 0.39
N VAL A 108 -8.67 -3.94 1.32
CA VAL A 108 -8.27 -3.85 2.72
C VAL A 108 -6.99 -4.63 2.90
N LEU A 109 -5.96 -3.96 3.42
CA LEU A 109 -4.64 -4.51 3.66
C LEU A 109 -4.35 -4.57 5.16
N GLY A 110 -3.53 -5.53 5.56
CA GLY A 110 -2.91 -5.49 6.86
C GLY A 110 -2.19 -6.76 7.26
N THR A 111 -1.76 -6.78 8.51
CA THR A 111 -0.93 -7.83 9.10
C THR A 111 -1.68 -8.52 10.22
N ALA A 112 -1.75 -9.85 10.12
CA ALA A 112 -2.30 -10.72 11.16
C ALA A 112 -1.65 -12.10 11.03
N ALA A 113 -1.56 -12.84 12.14
CA ALA A 113 -0.96 -14.18 12.11
C ALA A 113 -1.80 -15.18 11.30
N THR A 114 -3.13 -15.03 11.33
CA THR A 114 -4.09 -15.85 10.60
C THR A 114 -5.13 -15.03 9.84
N GLU A 115 -5.76 -15.64 8.83
CA GLU A 115 -6.88 -15.02 8.11
C GLU A 115 -8.06 -14.71 9.06
N ALA A 116 -8.31 -15.57 10.04
CA ALA A 116 -9.39 -15.40 11.01
C ALA A 116 -9.15 -14.15 11.88
N GLU A 117 -7.92 -13.93 12.35
CA GLU A 117 -7.56 -12.72 13.10
C GLU A 117 -7.62 -11.46 12.24
N PHE A 118 -7.24 -11.55 10.96
CA PHE A 118 -7.42 -10.45 10.02
C PHE A 118 -8.91 -10.07 9.92
N TRP A 119 -9.79 -11.04 9.65
CA TRP A 119 -11.22 -10.79 9.56
C TRP A 119 -11.87 -10.38 10.88
N GLN A 120 -11.31 -10.78 12.02
CA GLN A 120 -11.77 -10.31 13.32
C GLN A 120 -11.51 -8.81 13.45
N GLN A 121 -10.27 -8.36 13.21
CA GLN A 121 -9.92 -6.94 13.29
C GLN A 121 -10.69 -6.09 12.28
N VAL A 122 -10.91 -6.58 11.05
CA VAL A 122 -11.73 -5.89 10.05
C VAL A 122 -13.18 -5.71 10.51
N ARG A 123 -13.75 -6.65 11.28
CA ARG A 123 -15.12 -6.52 11.82
C ARG A 123 -15.19 -5.61 13.04
N ASP A 124 -14.10 -5.56 13.81
CA ASP A 124 -13.99 -4.71 15.00
C ASP A 124 -13.72 -3.24 14.62
N ASP A 125 -13.26 -2.98 13.39
CA ASP A 125 -13.02 -1.66 12.83
C ASP A 125 -14.17 -1.21 11.90
N PRO A 126 -14.97 -0.19 12.28
CA PRO A 126 -16.11 0.25 11.49
C PRO A 126 -15.68 0.90 10.17
N ASP A 127 -14.54 1.60 10.11
CA ASP A 127 -14.10 2.28 8.89
C ASP A 127 -13.71 1.24 7.83
N LEU A 128 -13.01 0.17 8.25
CA LEU A 128 -12.69 -0.96 7.37
C LEU A 128 -13.92 -1.75 6.94
N LEU A 129 -14.90 -1.93 7.83
CA LEU A 129 -16.13 -2.63 7.51
C LEU A 129 -16.99 -1.86 6.50
N HIS A 130 -16.98 -0.53 6.55
CA HIS A 130 -17.67 0.33 5.58
C HIS A 130 -17.13 0.17 4.16
N LEU A 131 -15.90 -0.33 4.00
CA LEU A 131 -15.32 -0.60 2.69
C LEU A 131 -15.93 -1.83 1.98
N GLY A 132 -16.82 -2.57 2.63
CA GLY A 132 -17.40 -3.80 2.08
C GLY A 132 -16.34 -4.86 1.73
N PRO A 133 -15.47 -5.27 2.67
CA PRO A 133 -14.43 -6.25 2.37
C PRO A 133 -15.03 -7.65 2.15
N LEU A 134 -14.53 -8.32 1.12
CA LEU A 134 -15.03 -9.60 0.61
C LEU A 134 -14.03 -10.73 0.91
N ALA A 135 -14.55 -11.84 1.44
CA ALA A 135 -13.78 -13.06 1.66
C ALA A 135 -13.61 -13.88 0.36
N PRO A 136 -12.54 -14.69 0.24
CA PRO A 136 -11.42 -14.83 1.19
C PRO A 136 -10.38 -13.70 1.06
N ALA A 137 -9.59 -13.50 2.11
CA ALA A 137 -8.40 -12.65 2.02
C ALA A 137 -7.21 -13.47 1.47
N GLU A 138 -6.39 -12.84 0.65
CA GLU A 138 -5.22 -13.46 0.05
C GLU A 138 -3.97 -13.14 0.87
N ARG A 139 -3.17 -14.17 1.23
CA ARG A 139 -1.88 -13.97 1.87
C ARG A 139 -0.81 -13.66 0.83
N ARG A 140 -0.09 -12.57 1.03
CA ARG A 140 0.93 -12.05 0.11
C ARG A 140 2.25 -11.80 0.83
N GLN A 141 3.36 -11.95 0.12
CA GLN A 141 4.69 -11.68 0.66
C GLN A 141 5.26 -10.48 -0.08
N VAL A 142 5.45 -9.37 0.63
CA VAL A 142 5.76 -8.08 0.02
C VAL A 142 7.08 -7.52 0.54
N HIS A 143 7.80 -6.81 -0.32
CA HIS A 143 8.78 -5.83 0.12
C HIS A 143 8.04 -4.57 0.54
N PHE A 144 8.28 -4.09 1.76
CA PHE A 144 7.65 -2.89 2.25
C PHE A 144 8.62 -1.73 2.28
N LEU A 145 8.25 -0.64 1.62
CA LEU A 145 8.99 0.63 1.61
C LEU A 145 8.09 1.76 2.06
N THR A 146 8.70 2.76 2.68
CA THR A 146 8.04 3.95 3.22
C THR A 146 8.71 5.21 2.67
N ASP A 147 8.09 6.37 2.87
CA ASP A 147 8.71 7.66 2.56
C ASP A 147 10.06 7.87 3.26
N GLU A 148 10.27 7.27 4.43
CA GLU A 148 11.55 7.29 5.16
C GLU A 148 12.68 6.55 4.42
N ASP A 149 12.34 5.61 3.53
CA ASP A 149 13.32 4.86 2.73
C ASP A 149 13.80 5.64 1.49
N VAL A 150 13.24 6.84 1.24
CA VAL A 150 13.67 7.73 0.16
C VAL A 150 15.10 8.27 0.41
N GLU A 151 15.53 8.41 1.66
CA GLU A 151 16.81 9.08 1.98
C GLU A 151 17.96 8.13 2.38
N ARG A 152 17.70 6.82 2.61
CA ARG A 152 18.70 5.82 3.07
C ARG A 152 19.23 4.91 1.96
#